data_AF-A0A971ZDV8-F1
#
_entry.id   AF-A0A971ZDV8-F1
#
_cell.length_a   1.000
_cell.length_b   1.000
_cell.length_c   1.000
_cell.angle_alpha   90.00
_cell.angle_beta   90.00
_cell.angle_gamma   90.00
#
_symmetry.space_group_name_H-M   'P 1'
#
loop_
_entity.id
_entity.type
_entity.pdbx_description
1 polymer ?
#
loop_
_entity_poly.entity_id
_entity_poly.type
_entity_poly.pdbx_seq_one_letter_code
_entity_poly.pdbx_strand_id
1 'polypeptide(L)'
;MAKFTHAPTLSKPTKSIVTIQNQRVAPAVITRTKADTIVTLSRKDYREFADLCKAEASKLLNLTSIEDIGNAWGALEFCVLPGIADVSIPNSKQFEKGYISLVTRINTAAFRRAGRERPECDCSELNNSEIFRFVIWHEIGHVCDNFDPFAAFRSEPDIKAAYSNARLINEVLADRFAWERIRPGQAMPLTEHGRRNADVIDRHIETMGKVLTRGNKLLRPLETGQYLNVPSYMLASKRKAAYVGPDIDPNLLTREIEYYREHFSRNGRRMRGVKL
;
A
#
# COMPACT_ATOMS: atom_id res chain seq x y z
N MET A 1 -64.48 -17.74 55.45
CA MET A 1 -63.03 -17.94 55.18
C MET A 1 -62.68 -17.18 53.90
N ALA A 2 -61.59 -16.39 53.95
CA ALA A 2 -60.81 -15.68 52.91
C ALA A 2 -61.49 -15.24 51.58
N LYS A 3 -61.66 -13.94 51.24
CA LYS A 3 -60.72 -12.85 50.86
C LYS A 3 -60.01 -12.97 49.49
N PHE A 4 -60.33 -11.98 48.62
CA PHE A 4 -59.50 -11.30 47.59
C PHE A 4 -59.13 -12.08 46.30
N THR A 5 -59.06 -11.53 45.08
CA THR A 5 -59.06 -10.13 44.55
C THR A 5 -59.27 -10.19 43.02
N HIS A 6 -59.81 -9.10 42.45
CA HIS A 6 -59.86 -8.82 41.00
C HIS A 6 -58.49 -8.64 40.32
N ALA A 7 -58.42 -8.96 39.02
CA ALA A 7 -57.67 -8.16 38.03
C ALA A 7 -58.27 -8.32 36.61
N PRO A 8 -58.40 -7.23 35.81
CA PRO A 8 -59.00 -7.23 34.48
C PRO A 8 -57.97 -7.33 33.34
N THR A 9 -58.46 -7.78 32.19
CA THR A 9 -57.77 -7.96 30.90
C THR A 9 -57.29 -6.64 30.29
N LEU A 10 -55.98 -6.52 30.10
CA LEU A 10 -55.33 -5.41 29.39
C LEU A 10 -55.09 -5.76 27.92
N SER A 11 -55.70 -4.97 27.04
CA SER A 11 -55.45 -4.90 25.61
C SER A 11 -54.01 -4.48 25.30
N LYS A 12 -53.35 -5.17 24.37
CA LYS A 12 -52.00 -4.84 23.89
C LYS A 12 -52.03 -3.55 23.06
N PRO A 13 -51.13 -2.57 23.31
CA PRO A 13 -50.97 -1.43 22.43
C PRO A 13 -49.97 -1.72 21.30
N THR A 14 -50.40 -1.40 20.08
CA THR A 14 -49.59 -1.33 18.85
C THR A 14 -48.54 -0.23 18.99
N LYS A 15 -47.25 -0.59 18.98
CA LYS A 15 -46.15 0.39 18.92
C LYS A 15 -45.93 0.83 17.47
N SER A 16 -46.28 2.08 17.20
CA SER A 16 -45.89 2.80 15.98
C SER A 16 -44.38 2.96 15.93
N ILE A 17 -43.76 2.47 14.85
CA ILE A 17 -42.34 2.65 14.55
C ILE A 17 -42.16 4.08 14.01
N VAL A 18 -41.50 4.93 14.78
CA VAL A 18 -41.04 6.25 14.32
C VAL A 18 -39.80 6.03 13.47
N THR A 19 -39.94 6.16 12.15
CA THR A 19 -38.82 6.20 11.21
C THR A 19 -38.13 7.57 11.32
N ILE A 20 -36.99 7.62 12.01
CA ILE A 20 -36.10 8.78 11.99
C ILE A 20 -35.37 8.76 10.64
N GLN A 21 -35.80 9.62 9.72
CA GLN A 21 -35.05 9.91 8.49
C GLN A 21 -33.77 10.66 8.88
N ASN A 22 -32.65 9.93 8.98
CA ASN A 22 -31.32 10.53 8.98
C ASN A 22 -31.11 11.22 7.64
N GLN A 23 -31.27 12.55 7.63
CA GLN A 23 -30.83 13.40 6.54
C GLN A 23 -29.32 13.22 6.39
N ARG A 24 -28.92 12.46 5.35
CA ARG A 24 -27.53 12.36 4.93
C ARG A 24 -27.09 13.74 4.46
N VAL A 25 -26.26 14.41 5.26
CA VAL A 25 -25.45 15.53 4.79
C VAL A 25 -24.61 15.01 3.63
N ALA A 26 -24.82 15.57 2.44
CA ALA A 26 -24.03 15.25 1.27
C ALA A 26 -22.55 15.54 1.58
N PRO A 27 -21.62 14.59 1.34
CA PRO A 27 -20.21 14.86 1.55
C PRO A 27 -19.77 16.00 0.63
N ALA A 28 -19.04 16.96 1.19
CA ALA A 28 -18.45 18.06 0.47
C ALA A 28 -17.76 17.55 -0.80
N VAL A 29 -18.08 18.18 -1.93
CA VAL A 29 -17.43 17.92 -3.21
C VAL A 29 -15.96 18.26 -3.04
N ILE A 30 -15.13 17.24 -2.78
CA ILE A 30 -13.68 17.36 -2.88
C ILE A 30 -13.43 17.66 -4.36
N THR A 31 -13.13 18.92 -4.69
CA THR A 31 -12.69 19.32 -6.03
C THR A 31 -11.43 18.53 -6.35
N ARG A 32 -11.60 17.46 -7.14
CA ARG A 32 -10.52 16.57 -7.55
C ARG A 32 -9.69 17.31 -8.59
N THR A 33 -8.55 17.88 -8.18
CA THR A 33 -7.70 18.65 -9.08
C THR A 33 -6.73 17.73 -9.83
N LYS A 34 -6.59 17.97 -11.14
CA LYS A 34 -5.55 17.40 -12.01
C LYS A 34 -4.46 18.41 -12.37
N ALA A 35 -4.43 19.57 -11.72
CA ALA A 35 -3.42 20.59 -11.99
C ALA A 35 -2.01 20.07 -11.73
N ASP A 36 -1.06 20.48 -12.57
CA ASP A 36 0.33 20.11 -12.39
C ASP A 36 0.93 20.81 -11.17
N THR A 37 1.47 20.01 -10.25
CA THR A 37 1.98 20.46 -8.97
C THR A 37 2.93 19.42 -8.37
N ILE A 38 3.40 19.68 -7.15
CA ILE A 38 4.08 18.68 -6.33
C ILE A 38 3.13 18.27 -5.22
N VAL A 39 2.59 17.04 -5.30
CA VAL A 39 1.84 16.47 -4.18
C VAL A 39 2.81 16.00 -3.11
N THR A 40 2.49 16.26 -1.85
CA THR A 40 3.32 15.90 -0.70
C THR A 40 2.53 14.99 0.21
N LEU A 41 3.15 13.89 0.64
CA LEU A 41 2.55 12.92 1.53
C LEU A 41 2.28 13.57 2.89
N SER A 42 1.03 13.53 3.35
CA SER A 42 0.71 13.99 4.70
C SER A 42 1.01 12.91 5.75
N ARG A 43 1.07 13.30 7.03
CA ARG A 43 1.18 12.34 8.14
C ARG A 43 -0.03 11.40 8.21
N LYS A 44 -1.22 11.91 7.86
CA LYS A 44 -2.45 11.12 7.80
C LYS A 44 -2.36 10.05 6.72
N ASP A 45 -1.92 10.42 5.52
CA ASP A 45 -1.75 9.50 4.40
C ASP A 45 -0.71 8.43 4.75
N TYR A 46 0.42 8.80 5.35
CA TYR A 46 1.41 7.82 5.80
C TYR A 46 0.83 6.77 6.74
N ARG A 47 0.06 7.19 7.76
CA ARG A 47 -0.52 6.26 8.74
C ARG A 47 -1.50 5.30 8.08
N GLU A 48 -2.36 5.84 7.23
CA GLU A 48 -3.31 5.03 6.47
C GLU A 48 -2.57 4.00 5.59
N PHE A 49 -1.56 4.44 4.83
CA PHE A 49 -0.81 3.57 3.94
C PHE A 49 0.05 2.57 4.70
N ALA A 50 0.60 2.94 5.86
CA ALA A 50 1.35 2.02 6.71
C ALA A 50 0.46 0.87 7.20
N ASP A 51 -0.78 1.17 7.60
CA ASP A 51 -1.74 0.15 8.00
C ASP A 51 -2.22 -0.70 6.80
N LEU A 52 -2.40 -0.11 5.61
CA LEU A 52 -2.66 -0.87 4.38
C LEU A 52 -1.53 -1.87 4.06
N CYS A 53 -0.27 -1.43 4.10
CA CYS A 53 0.88 -2.31 3.85
C CYS A 53 0.94 -3.47 4.86
N LYS A 54 0.62 -3.22 6.13
CA LYS A 54 0.59 -4.24 7.19
C LYS A 54 -0.53 -5.25 6.97
N ALA A 55 -1.74 -4.75 6.71
CA ALA A 55 -2.95 -5.55 6.59
C ALA A 55 -2.96 -6.40 5.31
N GLU A 56 -2.64 -5.78 4.18
CA GLU A 56 -2.86 -6.38 2.86
C GLU A 56 -1.61 -7.09 2.32
N ALA A 57 -0.41 -6.57 2.61
CA ALA A 57 0.84 -7.09 2.06
C ALA A 57 1.74 -7.79 3.09
N SER A 58 1.43 -7.69 4.39
CA SER A 58 2.35 -8.11 5.46
C SER A 58 3.72 -7.42 5.33
N LYS A 59 3.73 -6.12 5.03
CA LYS A 59 4.94 -5.30 4.81
C LYS A 59 4.95 -4.09 5.73
N LEU A 60 6.14 -3.62 6.07
CA LEU A 60 6.33 -2.31 6.71
C LEU A 60 6.33 -1.21 5.64
N LEU A 61 5.89 0.01 5.98
CA LEU A 61 5.99 1.17 5.09
C LEU A 61 7.16 2.07 5.50
N ASN A 62 8.10 2.25 4.57
CA ASN A 62 9.28 3.09 4.71
C ASN A 62 9.19 4.33 3.81
N LEU A 63 9.50 5.51 4.35
CA LEU A 63 9.61 6.73 3.55
C LEU A 63 11.03 6.94 3.03
N THR A 64 11.17 7.35 1.78
CA THR A 64 12.48 7.53 1.13
C THR A 64 12.53 8.76 0.22
N SER A 65 13.69 8.99 -0.40
CA SER A 65 13.86 9.94 -1.50
C SER A 65 13.74 9.24 -2.86
N ILE A 66 13.43 10.01 -3.91
CA ILE A 66 13.33 9.47 -5.27
C ILE A 66 14.69 8.97 -5.78
N GLU A 67 15.77 9.61 -5.35
CA GLU A 67 17.15 9.25 -5.69
C GLU A 67 17.57 7.91 -5.06
N ASP A 68 17.06 7.63 -3.85
CA ASP A 68 17.39 6.40 -3.12
C ASP A 68 16.73 5.15 -3.72
N ILE A 69 15.58 5.29 -4.39
CA ILE A 69 14.85 4.17 -5.02
C ILE A 69 14.89 4.21 -6.55
N GLY A 70 15.94 4.81 -7.12
CA GLY A 70 16.23 4.68 -8.55
C GLY A 70 15.24 5.39 -9.47
N ASN A 71 14.73 6.56 -9.07
CA ASN A 71 13.74 7.36 -9.80
C ASN A 71 12.33 6.74 -9.87
N ALA A 72 11.99 5.81 -8.99
CA ALA A 72 10.62 5.34 -8.77
C ALA A 72 9.86 6.18 -7.73
N TRP A 73 8.52 6.06 -7.71
CA TRP A 73 7.68 6.70 -6.67
C TRP A 73 7.35 5.77 -5.51
N GLY A 74 7.33 4.46 -5.78
CA GLY A 74 7.22 3.37 -4.81
C GLY A 74 8.15 2.23 -5.22
N ALA A 75 8.44 1.34 -4.28
CA ALA A 75 9.14 0.11 -4.59
C ALA A 75 8.81 -0.98 -3.54
N LEU A 76 8.38 -2.15 -4.02
CA LEU A 76 8.41 -3.38 -3.26
C LEU A 76 9.85 -3.86 -3.12
N GLU A 77 10.33 -3.92 -1.88
CA GLU A 77 11.71 -4.28 -1.60
C GLU A 77 11.80 -5.77 -1.26
N PHE A 78 12.74 -6.47 -1.91
CA PHE A 78 12.97 -7.90 -1.69
C PHE A 78 13.78 -8.19 -0.42
N CYS A 79 14.43 -7.17 0.14
CA CYS A 79 15.15 -7.25 1.40
C CYS A 79 14.21 -7.04 2.60
N VAL A 80 14.73 -7.37 3.79
CA VAL A 80 14.07 -7.07 5.06
C VAL A 80 14.65 -5.80 5.66
N LEU A 81 13.84 -5.10 6.46
CA LEU A 81 14.30 -4.07 7.37
C LEU A 81 14.03 -4.45 8.83
N PRO A 82 14.87 -3.95 9.76
CA PRO A 82 14.52 -3.95 11.16
C PRO A 82 13.23 -3.14 11.39
N GLY A 83 12.27 -3.78 12.05
CA GLY A 83 11.04 -3.21 12.56
C GLY A 83 11.00 -3.28 14.09
N ILE A 84 10.24 -2.37 14.69
CA ILE A 84 9.98 -2.30 16.13
C ILE A 84 8.50 -2.59 16.34
N ALA A 85 8.19 -3.56 17.20
CA ALA A 85 6.83 -4.04 17.42
C ALA A 85 5.89 -2.94 17.92
N ASP A 86 6.33 -2.11 18.87
CA ASP A 86 5.64 -0.92 19.36
C ASP A 86 6.64 0.19 19.73
N VAL A 87 6.66 1.29 18.99
CA VAL A 87 7.62 2.38 19.24
C VAL A 87 7.23 3.29 20.42
N SER A 88 6.07 3.09 21.03
CA SER A 88 5.69 3.79 22.26
C SER A 88 6.24 3.13 23.52
N ILE A 89 6.87 1.94 23.39
CA ILE A 89 7.39 1.15 24.50
C ILE A 89 8.94 1.14 24.46
N PRO A 90 9.65 1.57 25.53
CA PRO A 90 11.11 1.76 25.53
C PRO A 90 11.93 0.53 25.12
N ASN A 91 11.47 -0.67 25.50
CA ASN A 91 12.13 -1.95 25.25
C ASN A 91 11.31 -2.86 24.33
N SER A 92 10.58 -2.26 23.39
CA SER A 92 9.84 -3.05 22.41
C SER A 92 10.75 -3.99 21.62
N LYS A 93 10.23 -5.18 21.36
CA LYS A 93 10.87 -6.20 20.53
C LYS A 93 11.19 -5.67 19.14
N GLN A 94 12.39 -5.98 18.66
CA GLN A 94 12.78 -5.80 17.26
C GLN A 94 12.55 -7.09 16.46
N PHE A 95 12.30 -6.94 15.17
CA PHE A 95 12.11 -8.05 14.24
C PHE A 95 12.53 -7.64 12.83
N GLU A 96 12.66 -8.61 11.93
CA GLU A 96 12.93 -8.34 10.52
C GLU A 96 11.67 -8.55 9.67
N LYS A 97 11.43 -7.67 8.71
CA LYS A 97 10.29 -7.79 7.81
C LYS A 97 10.54 -7.12 6.47
N GLY A 98 10.00 -7.70 5.41
CA GLY A 98 9.95 -7.04 4.11
C GLY A 98 9.18 -5.72 4.18
N TYR A 99 9.46 -4.82 3.26
CA TYR A 99 8.93 -3.47 3.31
C TYR A 99 8.58 -2.94 1.91
N ILE A 100 7.77 -1.89 1.90
CA ILE A 100 7.48 -1.06 0.74
C ILE A 100 8.12 0.30 1.00
N SER A 101 8.87 0.80 0.03
CA SER A 101 9.44 2.13 0.01
C SER A 101 8.47 3.10 -0.69
N LEU A 102 8.29 4.30 -0.15
CA LEU A 102 7.45 5.35 -0.74
C LEU A 102 8.16 6.70 -0.67
N VAL A 103 8.15 7.47 -1.75
CA VAL A 103 8.65 8.85 -1.72
C VAL A 103 7.71 9.77 -0.95
N THR A 104 8.23 10.89 -0.42
CA THR A 104 7.39 11.87 0.30
C THR A 104 6.77 12.94 -0.60
N ARG A 105 7.24 13.06 -1.86
CA ARG A 105 6.81 14.09 -2.80
C ARG A 105 6.80 13.53 -4.22
N ILE A 106 5.76 13.85 -4.99
CA ILE A 106 5.61 13.42 -6.39
C ILE A 106 5.33 14.65 -7.24
N ASN A 107 6.13 14.86 -8.29
CA ASN A 107 5.81 15.80 -9.35
C ASN A 107 4.72 15.19 -10.24
N THR A 108 3.52 15.77 -10.24
CA THR A 108 2.36 15.18 -10.91
C THR A 108 2.47 15.21 -12.43
N ALA A 109 3.16 16.19 -13.00
CA ALA A 109 3.41 16.24 -14.45
C ALA A 109 4.31 15.08 -14.89
N ALA A 110 5.36 14.80 -14.12
CA ALA A 110 6.25 13.65 -14.36
C ALA A 110 5.51 12.32 -14.19
N PHE A 111 4.71 12.18 -13.13
CA PHE A 111 3.88 11.01 -12.90
C PHE A 111 2.91 10.75 -14.05
N ARG A 112 2.18 11.78 -14.51
CA ARG A 112 1.23 11.65 -15.62
C ARG A 112 1.90 11.30 -16.93
N ARG A 113 3.09 11.86 -17.20
CA ARG A 113 3.87 11.51 -18.40
C ARG A 113 4.21 10.02 -18.40
N ALA A 114 4.78 9.51 -17.32
CA ALA A 114 5.05 8.08 -17.21
C ALA A 114 3.76 7.24 -17.20
N GLY A 115 2.68 7.77 -16.63
CA GLY A 115 1.34 7.17 -16.63
C GLY A 115 0.85 6.78 -18.04
N ARG A 116 1.11 7.63 -19.03
CA ARG A 116 0.76 7.36 -20.45
C ARG A 116 1.66 6.33 -21.13
N GLU A 117 2.85 6.10 -20.58
CA GLU A 117 3.86 5.19 -21.12
C GLU A 117 3.82 3.80 -20.45
N ARG A 118 2.90 3.59 -19.50
CA ARG A 118 2.78 2.31 -18.81
C ARG A 118 2.30 1.19 -19.73
N PRO A 119 2.62 -0.08 -19.42
CA PRO A 119 2.35 -1.20 -20.31
C PRO A 119 0.86 -1.35 -20.66
N GLU A 120 -0.03 -1.02 -19.73
CA GLU A 120 -1.47 -1.13 -19.98
C GLU A 120 -2.29 0.02 -19.40
N CYS A 121 -2.21 0.27 -18.09
CA CYS A 121 -3.05 1.24 -17.40
C CYS A 121 -2.57 2.68 -17.57
N ASP A 122 -3.37 3.54 -18.19
CA ASP A 122 -3.10 4.99 -18.29
C ASP A 122 -3.39 5.69 -16.96
N CYS A 123 -2.35 5.79 -16.13
CA CYS A 123 -2.46 6.42 -14.81
C CYS A 123 -2.44 7.95 -14.85
N SER A 124 -2.32 8.55 -16.04
CA SER A 124 -2.42 10.01 -16.16
C SER A 124 -3.82 10.53 -15.85
N GLU A 125 -4.81 9.64 -15.88
CA GLU A 125 -6.21 9.90 -15.53
C GLU A 125 -6.50 10.05 -14.03
N LEU A 126 -5.51 9.80 -13.18
CA LEU A 126 -5.63 9.93 -11.73
C LEU A 126 -5.64 11.40 -11.29
N ASN A 127 -6.48 11.68 -10.31
CA ASN A 127 -6.51 12.97 -9.61
C ASN A 127 -5.32 13.07 -8.66
N ASN A 128 -4.91 14.28 -8.29
CA ASN A 128 -3.78 14.50 -7.38
C ASN A 128 -3.92 13.74 -6.06
N SER A 129 -5.14 13.63 -5.53
CA SER A 129 -5.45 12.89 -4.29
C SER A 129 -5.37 11.37 -4.43
N GLU A 130 -5.38 10.83 -5.65
CA GLU A 130 -5.37 9.39 -5.91
C GLU A 130 -3.95 8.86 -6.15
N ILE A 131 -2.99 9.73 -6.49
CA ILE A 131 -1.63 9.33 -6.93
C ILE A 131 -0.91 8.47 -5.89
N PHE A 132 -0.78 8.92 -4.64
CA PHE A 132 -0.07 8.13 -3.62
C PHE A 132 -0.77 6.81 -3.31
N ARG A 133 -2.10 6.84 -3.27
CA ARG A 133 -2.89 5.62 -3.04
C ARG A 133 -2.71 4.63 -4.19
N PHE A 134 -2.57 5.11 -5.42
CA PHE A 134 -2.24 4.30 -6.59
C PHE A 134 -0.88 3.63 -6.45
N VAL A 135 0.15 4.40 -6.13
CA VAL A 135 1.49 3.86 -5.91
C VAL A 135 1.46 2.78 -4.83
N ILE A 136 0.80 3.02 -3.69
CA ILE A 136 0.74 2.02 -2.60
C ILE A 136 0.01 0.74 -3.01
N TRP A 137 -1.15 0.85 -3.64
CA TRP A 137 -1.86 -0.35 -4.07
C TRP A 137 -1.14 -1.09 -5.20
N HIS A 138 -0.38 -0.40 -6.04
CA HIS A 138 0.48 -1.02 -7.05
C HIS A 138 1.56 -1.89 -6.38
N GLU A 139 2.27 -1.35 -5.39
CA GLU A 139 3.27 -2.14 -4.64
C GLU A 139 2.65 -3.31 -3.85
N ILE A 140 1.45 -3.13 -3.31
CA ILE A 140 0.68 -4.23 -2.67
C ILE A 140 0.28 -5.28 -3.72
N GLY A 141 -0.13 -4.85 -4.92
CA GLY A 141 -0.46 -5.73 -6.04
C GLY A 141 0.69 -6.65 -6.42
N HIS A 142 1.93 -6.15 -6.36
CA HIS A 142 3.11 -6.99 -6.55
C HIS A 142 3.27 -8.12 -5.53
N VAL A 143 2.69 -7.98 -4.34
CA VAL A 143 2.69 -9.01 -3.30
C VAL A 143 1.49 -9.96 -3.45
N CYS A 144 0.31 -9.40 -3.72
CA CYS A 144 -0.95 -10.13 -3.68
C CYS A 144 -1.30 -10.86 -4.98
N ASP A 145 -0.89 -10.34 -6.13
CA ASP A 145 -1.48 -10.73 -7.41
C ASP A 145 -0.47 -11.02 -8.53
N ASN A 146 0.82 -11.08 -8.19
CA ASN A 146 1.88 -11.38 -9.14
C ASN A 146 2.21 -12.87 -9.25
N PHE A 147 2.90 -13.20 -10.34
CA PHE A 147 3.62 -14.46 -10.48
C PHE A 147 4.95 -14.40 -9.71
N ASP A 148 5.32 -15.51 -9.06
CA ASP A 148 6.59 -15.60 -8.33
C ASP A 148 7.80 -15.49 -9.31
N PRO A 149 8.61 -14.41 -9.22
CA PRO A 149 9.80 -14.23 -10.06
C PRO A 149 10.93 -15.24 -9.75
N PHE A 150 10.78 -16.08 -8.73
CA PHE A 150 11.73 -17.15 -8.45
C PHE A 150 11.27 -18.53 -8.94
N ALA A 151 9.97 -18.69 -9.23
CA ALA A 151 9.41 -19.97 -9.64
C ALA A 151 9.90 -20.41 -11.03
N ALA A 152 10.28 -19.50 -11.94
CA ALA A 152 10.77 -19.92 -13.27
C ALA A 152 12.25 -20.30 -13.33
N PHE A 153 13.04 -20.10 -12.28
CA PHE A 153 14.40 -20.66 -12.26
C PHE A 153 14.40 -22.19 -12.38
N ARG A 154 13.25 -22.84 -12.13
CA ARG A 154 13.08 -24.30 -12.19
C ARG A 154 12.28 -24.78 -13.41
N SER A 155 12.10 -23.94 -14.42
CA SER A 155 11.14 -24.18 -15.50
C SER A 155 11.78 -24.42 -16.88
N GLU A 156 11.03 -25.07 -17.78
CA GLU A 156 11.42 -25.44 -19.16
C GLU A 156 11.75 -24.23 -20.05
N PRO A 157 12.44 -24.42 -21.21
CA PRO A 157 12.91 -23.33 -22.08
C PRO A 157 11.82 -22.33 -22.53
N ASP A 158 10.61 -22.81 -22.85
CA ASP A 158 9.48 -21.95 -23.25
C ASP A 158 9.02 -21.04 -22.10
N ILE A 159 9.24 -21.46 -20.87
CA ILE A 159 8.93 -20.68 -19.66
C ILE A 159 9.98 -19.59 -19.44
N LYS A 160 11.25 -19.83 -19.82
CA LYS A 160 12.28 -18.78 -19.81
C LYS A 160 11.97 -17.68 -20.83
N ALA A 161 11.46 -18.03 -22.01
CA ALA A 161 11.00 -17.06 -22.99
C ALA A 161 9.78 -16.27 -22.47
N ALA A 162 8.79 -16.91 -21.86
CA ALA A 162 7.69 -16.22 -21.19
C ALA A 162 8.18 -15.34 -20.02
N TYR A 163 9.26 -15.75 -19.34
CA TYR A 163 9.87 -14.98 -18.26
C TYR A 163 10.55 -13.70 -18.71
N SER A 164 11.02 -13.63 -19.95
CA SER A 164 11.53 -12.37 -20.52
C SER A 164 10.49 -11.24 -20.43
N ASN A 165 9.20 -11.59 -20.42
CA ASN A 165 8.08 -10.67 -20.24
C ASN A 165 7.47 -10.67 -18.84
N ALA A 166 7.93 -11.52 -17.90
CA ALA A 166 7.32 -11.64 -16.57
C ALA A 166 7.32 -10.32 -15.80
N ARG A 167 8.38 -9.51 -15.96
CA ARG A 167 8.42 -8.16 -15.37
C ARG A 167 7.27 -7.31 -15.89
N LEU A 168 7.11 -7.20 -17.21
CA LEU A 168 6.04 -6.42 -17.84
C LEU A 168 4.65 -6.91 -17.39
N ILE A 169 4.44 -8.22 -17.36
CA ILE A 169 3.16 -8.80 -16.92
C ILE A 169 2.90 -8.51 -15.45
N ASN A 170 3.90 -8.60 -14.59
CA ASN A 170 3.77 -8.26 -13.18
C ASN A 170 3.49 -6.75 -12.94
N GLU A 171 4.00 -5.86 -13.79
CA GLU A 171 3.58 -4.44 -13.78
C GLU A 171 2.10 -4.30 -14.17
N VAL A 172 1.67 -4.98 -15.24
CA VAL A 172 0.26 -4.98 -15.66
C VAL A 172 -0.67 -5.48 -14.55
N LEU A 173 -0.32 -6.59 -13.89
CA LEU A 173 -1.14 -7.16 -12.82
C LEU A 173 -1.23 -6.22 -11.60
N ALA A 174 -0.10 -5.62 -11.20
CA ALA A 174 -0.10 -4.63 -10.13
C ALA A 174 -0.94 -3.38 -10.49
N ASP A 175 -0.95 -2.97 -11.75
CA ASP A 175 -1.74 -1.86 -12.24
C ASP A 175 -3.24 -2.13 -12.19
N ARG A 176 -3.65 -3.29 -12.71
CA ARG A 176 -5.03 -3.77 -12.65
C ARG A 176 -5.50 -3.86 -11.19
N PHE A 177 -4.67 -4.42 -10.31
CA PHE A 177 -4.95 -4.52 -8.88
C PHE A 177 -5.12 -3.14 -8.22
N ALA A 178 -4.22 -2.20 -8.51
CA ALA A 178 -4.29 -0.85 -7.97
C ALA A 178 -5.52 -0.07 -8.45
N TRP A 179 -5.87 -0.22 -9.74
CA TRP A 179 -7.03 0.43 -10.32
C TRP A 179 -8.33 -0.02 -9.66
N GLU A 180 -8.53 -1.33 -9.52
CA GLU A 180 -9.75 -1.90 -8.92
C GLU A 180 -9.96 -1.43 -7.47
N ARG A 181 -8.88 -1.20 -6.71
CA ARG A 181 -8.99 -0.69 -5.33
C ARG A 181 -9.27 0.80 -5.23
N ILE A 182 -8.92 1.59 -6.24
CA ILE A 182 -9.08 3.05 -6.20
C ILE A 182 -10.38 3.49 -6.87
N ARG A 183 -10.77 2.80 -7.93
CA ARG A 183 -11.98 3.08 -8.70
C ARG A 183 -12.76 1.77 -8.97
N PRO A 184 -13.27 1.11 -7.91
CA PRO A 184 -13.95 -0.19 -8.05
C PRO A 184 -15.12 -0.09 -9.04
N GLY A 185 -15.18 -1.05 -9.96
CA GLY A 185 -16.20 -1.11 -11.01
C GLY A 185 -16.09 -0.06 -12.12
N GLN A 186 -15.08 0.83 -12.10
CA GLN A 186 -14.83 1.75 -13.23
C GLN A 186 -13.87 1.11 -14.23
N ALA A 187 -14.18 1.26 -15.52
CA ALA A 187 -13.29 0.79 -16.58
C ALA A 187 -11.90 1.42 -16.46
N MET A 188 -10.87 0.58 -16.51
CA MET A 188 -9.49 1.02 -16.50
C MET A 188 -9.14 1.71 -17.83
N PRO A 189 -8.65 2.96 -17.81
CA PRO A 189 -8.20 3.62 -19.02
C PRO A 189 -6.94 2.91 -19.51
N LEU A 190 -6.93 2.60 -20.81
CA LEU A 190 -5.81 1.91 -21.45
C LEU A 190 -4.90 2.91 -22.16
N THR A 191 -3.59 2.70 -22.05
CA THR A 191 -2.60 3.38 -22.90
C THR A 191 -2.76 2.92 -24.34
N GLU A 192 -2.18 3.66 -25.30
CA GLU A 192 -2.17 3.23 -26.70
C GLU A 192 -1.43 1.89 -26.87
N HIS A 193 -0.36 1.66 -26.10
CA HIS A 193 0.36 0.40 -26.08
C HIS A 193 -0.52 -0.73 -25.52
N GLY A 194 -1.21 -0.50 -24.40
CA GLY A 194 -2.13 -1.47 -23.80
C GLY A 194 -3.26 -1.87 -24.74
N ARG A 195 -3.89 -0.90 -25.42
CA ARG A 195 -4.95 -1.19 -26.41
C ARG A 195 -4.45 -2.03 -27.58
N ARG A 196 -3.28 -1.71 -28.13
CA ARG A 196 -2.72 -2.44 -29.29
C ARG A 196 -2.27 -3.85 -28.95
N ASN A 197 -1.87 -4.10 -27.70
CA ASN A 197 -1.28 -5.37 -27.28
C ASN A 197 -2.16 -6.18 -26.30
N ALA A 198 -3.45 -5.83 -26.15
CA ALA A 198 -4.35 -6.47 -25.19
C ALA A 198 -4.34 -8.01 -25.31
N ASP A 199 -4.52 -8.54 -26.53
CA ASP A 199 -4.51 -9.99 -26.79
C ASP A 199 -3.16 -10.66 -26.43
N VAL A 200 -2.05 -9.93 -26.60
CA VAL A 200 -0.70 -10.43 -26.30
C VAL A 200 -0.48 -10.45 -24.78
N ILE A 201 -0.90 -9.40 -24.08
CA ILE A 201 -0.83 -9.31 -22.62
C ILE A 201 -1.65 -10.44 -21.98
N ASP A 202 -2.89 -10.63 -22.41
CA ASP A 202 -3.77 -11.66 -21.85
C ASP A 202 -3.25 -13.07 -22.14
N ARG A 203 -2.71 -13.32 -23.35
CA ARG A 203 -2.07 -14.59 -23.69
C ARG A 203 -0.84 -14.88 -22.83
N HIS A 204 -0.02 -13.87 -22.54
CA HIS A 204 1.14 -14.05 -21.66
C HIS A 204 0.69 -14.34 -20.21
N ILE A 205 -0.33 -13.64 -19.70
CA ILE A 205 -0.90 -13.93 -18.38
C ILE A 205 -1.41 -15.38 -18.32
N GLU A 206 -2.16 -15.82 -19.33
CA GLU A 206 -2.69 -17.19 -19.40
C GLU A 206 -1.55 -18.23 -19.45
N THR A 207 -0.54 -17.98 -20.28
CA THR A 207 0.61 -18.88 -20.45
C THR A 207 1.41 -18.98 -19.16
N MET A 208 1.69 -17.86 -18.50
CA MET A 208 2.37 -17.85 -17.20
C MET A 208 1.52 -18.56 -16.13
N GLY A 209 0.20 -18.39 -16.14
CA GLY A 209 -0.72 -19.04 -15.21
C GLY A 209 -0.79 -20.56 -15.32
N LYS A 210 -0.42 -21.14 -16.48
CA LYS A 210 -0.34 -22.61 -16.64
C LYS A 210 0.82 -23.23 -15.86
N VAL A 211 1.84 -22.43 -15.55
CA VAL A 211 3.13 -22.93 -15.05
C VAL A 211 3.47 -22.35 -13.68
N LEU A 212 3.16 -21.08 -13.47
CA LEU A 212 3.53 -20.32 -12.29
C LEU A 212 2.29 -20.09 -11.44
N THR A 213 2.47 -20.23 -10.13
CA THR A 213 1.41 -19.90 -9.20
C THR A 213 1.29 -18.39 -9.03
N ARG A 214 0.09 -17.86 -9.27
CA ARG A 214 -0.28 -16.46 -9.00
C ARG A 214 -0.86 -16.31 -7.59
N GLY A 215 -0.44 -15.29 -6.86
CA GLY A 215 -1.10 -14.86 -5.61
C GLY A 215 -1.09 -15.85 -4.43
N ASN A 216 -0.32 -16.94 -4.47
CA ASN A 216 -0.43 -18.03 -3.50
C ASN A 216 0.46 -17.88 -2.25
N LYS A 217 0.83 -16.65 -1.87
CA LYS A 217 1.51 -16.43 -0.60
C LYS A 217 0.42 -16.29 0.47
N LEU A 218 0.34 -17.25 1.39
CA LEU A 218 -0.42 -17.08 2.64
C LEU A 218 0.20 -15.92 3.41
N LEU A 219 -0.29 -14.71 3.14
CA LEU A 219 0.13 -13.51 3.83
C LEU A 219 -0.46 -13.58 5.24
N ARG A 220 0.41 -13.50 6.26
CA ARG A 220 -0.02 -13.29 7.63
C ARG A 220 0.03 -11.79 7.90
N PRO A 221 -1.10 -11.08 7.98
CA PRO A 221 -1.11 -9.64 8.22
C PRO A 221 -0.30 -9.28 9.46
N LEU A 222 0.34 -8.11 9.42
CA LEU A 222 0.90 -7.50 10.61
C LEU A 222 -0.21 -6.75 11.34
N GLU A 223 -0.07 -6.63 12.66
CA GLU A 223 -0.99 -5.84 13.47
C GLU A 223 -0.93 -4.36 13.04
N THR A 224 -2.09 -3.79 12.73
CA THR A 224 -2.25 -2.39 12.35
C THR A 224 -2.26 -1.48 13.57
N GLY A 225 -1.86 -0.23 13.41
CA GLY A 225 -1.81 0.73 14.49
C GLY A 225 -0.65 1.70 14.31
N GLN A 226 -0.87 2.96 14.70
CA GLN A 226 0.04 4.06 14.45
C GLN A 226 1.47 3.81 14.96
N TYR A 227 1.60 3.20 16.14
CA TYR A 227 2.89 2.94 16.80
C TYR A 227 3.37 1.50 16.64
N LEU A 228 2.55 0.63 16.04
CA LEU A 228 2.83 -0.78 15.91
C LEU A 228 3.55 -1.09 14.60
N ASN A 229 4.48 -2.05 14.64
CA ASN A 229 5.20 -2.57 13.48
C ASN A 229 5.77 -1.44 12.61
N VAL A 230 6.60 -0.59 13.21
CA VAL A 230 7.21 0.58 12.56
C VAL A 230 8.63 0.22 12.13
N PRO A 231 9.05 0.47 10.87
CA PRO A 231 10.45 0.29 10.49
C PRO A 231 11.35 1.18 11.34
N SER A 232 12.42 0.65 11.92
CA SER A 232 13.33 1.46 12.76
C SER A 232 13.96 2.62 11.96
N TYR A 233 14.10 2.48 10.65
CA TYR A 233 14.54 3.57 9.77
C TYR A 233 13.60 4.79 9.78
N MET A 234 12.32 4.62 10.13
CA MET A 234 11.41 5.76 10.35
C MET A 234 11.76 6.55 11.63
N LEU A 235 12.56 5.99 12.52
CA LEU A 235 13.10 6.66 13.71
C LEU A 235 14.51 7.23 13.49
N ALA A 236 15.12 7.04 12.31
CA ALA A 236 16.47 7.54 11.98
C ALA A 236 16.62 9.06 12.05
N SER A 237 15.52 9.82 12.12
CA SER A 237 15.52 11.26 12.33
C SER A 237 14.20 11.75 12.90
N LYS A 238 14.21 12.88 13.62
CA LYS A 238 12.98 13.56 14.09
C LYS A 238 11.99 13.84 12.96
N ARG A 239 12.49 14.15 11.75
CA ARG A 239 11.65 14.42 10.57
C ARG A 239 10.85 13.20 10.11
N LYS A 240 11.47 12.02 10.11
CA LYS A 240 10.79 10.76 9.76
C LYS A 240 9.87 10.31 10.90
N ALA A 241 10.34 10.39 12.14
CA ALA A 241 9.57 10.03 13.32
C ALA A 241 8.26 10.84 13.43
N ALA A 242 8.28 12.09 12.97
CA ALA A 242 7.07 12.94 12.93
C ALA A 242 5.93 12.39 12.06
N TYR A 243 6.19 11.49 11.09
CA TYR A 243 5.13 10.80 10.34
C TYR A 243 4.43 9.73 11.17
N VAL A 244 5.17 9.06 12.05
CA VAL A 244 4.65 8.05 12.97
C VAL A 244 3.77 8.75 14.01
N GLY A 245 4.34 9.59 14.88
CA GLY A 245 3.56 10.38 15.84
C GLY A 245 4.37 10.91 17.01
N PRO A 246 3.73 11.67 17.90
CA PRO A 246 4.40 12.27 19.07
C PRO A 246 4.69 11.27 20.19
N ASP A 247 3.92 10.19 20.33
CA ASP A 247 4.00 9.30 21.50
C ASP A 247 5.04 8.18 21.32
N ILE A 248 6.09 8.45 20.55
CA ILE A 248 7.25 7.56 20.43
C ILE A 248 8.07 7.71 21.71
N ASP A 249 8.52 6.59 22.28
CA ASP A 249 9.39 6.64 23.44
C ASP A 249 10.65 7.47 23.13
N PRO A 250 10.97 8.51 23.93
CA PRO A 250 12.04 9.44 23.63
C PRO A 250 13.43 8.79 23.71
N ASN A 251 13.62 7.79 24.57
CA ASN A 251 14.89 7.08 24.71
C ASN A 251 15.13 6.19 23.49
N LEU A 252 14.10 5.46 23.06
CA LEU A 252 14.09 4.69 21.82
C LEU A 252 14.42 5.59 20.63
N LEU A 253 13.73 6.72 20.48
CA LEU A 253 13.98 7.64 19.37
C LEU A 253 15.42 8.15 19.36
N THR A 254 15.97 8.50 20.53
CA THR A 254 17.35 8.98 20.64
C THR A 254 18.34 7.89 20.22
N ARG A 255 18.16 6.67 20.72
CA ARG A 255 18.99 5.51 20.38
C ARG A 255 18.99 5.21 18.88
N GLU A 256 17.82 5.19 18.24
CA GLU A 256 17.74 4.89 16.80
C GLU A 256 18.34 6.02 15.94
N ILE A 257 18.19 7.29 16.35
CA ILE A 257 18.85 8.42 15.67
C ILE A 257 20.38 8.28 15.74
N GLU A 258 20.92 7.93 16.91
CA GLU A 258 22.36 7.73 17.10
C GLU A 258 22.88 6.55 16.28
N TYR A 259 22.19 5.41 16.35
CA TYR A 259 22.50 4.22 15.56
C TYR A 259 22.60 4.54 14.06
N TYR A 260 21.58 5.20 13.49
CA TYR A 260 21.59 5.51 12.06
C TYR A 260 22.60 6.60 11.69
N ARG A 261 22.89 7.55 12.59
CA ARG A 261 23.97 8.52 12.39
C ARG A 261 25.32 7.82 12.23
N GLU A 262 25.62 6.86 13.10
CA GLU A 262 26.85 6.05 13.01
C GLU A 262 26.84 5.12 11.79
N HIS A 263 25.70 4.50 11.49
CA HIS A 263 25.59 3.64 10.30
C HIS A 263 25.90 4.43 9.02
N PHE A 264 25.32 5.63 8.88
CA PHE A 264 25.53 6.46 7.69
C PHE A 264 26.94 7.04 7.60
N SER A 265 27.61 7.32 8.73
CA SER A 265 29.00 7.78 8.71
C SER A 265 29.96 6.69 8.24
N ARG A 266 29.66 5.42 8.53
CA ARG A 266 30.48 4.27 8.11
C ARG A 266 30.16 3.79 6.69
N ASN A 267 28.87 3.77 6.31
CA ASN A 267 28.40 3.08 5.11
C ASN A 267 27.84 4.02 4.02
N GLY A 268 27.75 5.32 4.28
CA GLY A 268 27.01 6.28 3.47
C GLY A 268 25.49 6.22 3.71
N ARG A 269 24.74 7.14 3.11
CA ARG A 269 23.28 7.27 3.30
C ARG A 269 22.42 6.23 2.55
N ARG A 270 23.03 5.38 1.73
CA ARG A 270 22.29 4.38 0.96
C ARG A 270 21.96 3.18 1.82
N MET A 271 20.67 3.00 2.09
CA MET A 271 20.13 1.67 2.36
C MET A 271 20.32 0.87 1.07
N ARG A 272 21.22 -0.12 1.07
CA ARG A 272 21.52 -0.88 -0.15
C ARG A 272 20.29 -1.69 -0.54
N GLY A 273 19.45 -1.16 -1.42
CA GLY A 273 18.73 -1.96 -2.40
C GLY A 273 19.74 -2.39 -3.47
N VAL A 274 19.85 -3.69 -3.74
CA VAL A 274 20.68 -4.16 -4.86
C VAL A 274 20.08 -3.59 -6.14
N LYS A 275 20.88 -2.83 -6.90
CA LYS A 275 20.58 -2.58 -8.31
C LYS A 275 20.58 -3.95 -8.99
N LEU A 276 19.40 -4.43 -9.37
CA LEU A 276 19.28 -5.46 -10.39
C LEU A 276 19.40 -4.79 -11.76
#